data_AF-A0A6C7D8C8-F1
#
_entry.id   AF-A0A6C7D8C8-F1
#
_cell.length_a   1.000
_cell.length_b   1.000
_cell.length_c   1.000
_cell.angle_alpha   90.00
_cell.angle_beta   90.00
_cell.angle_gamma   90.00
#
_symmetry.space_group_name_H-M   'P 1'
#
loop_
_entity.id
_entity.type
_entity.pdbx_description
1 polymer ?
#
loop_
_entity_poly.entity_id
_entity_poly.type
_entity_poly.pdbx_seq_one_letter_code
_entity_poly.pdbx_strand_id
1 'polypeptide(L)' 'MNEETLAIIARYPNLKKGIVVAPDVVAHGSARVEIRQDGLLCWRMFEFEKDFAYYLERNLKEVSL' A
#
# COMPACT_ATOMS: atom_id res chain seq x y z
N MET A 1 -5.91 2.17 10.15
CA MET A 1 -4.94 2.76 9.22
C MET A 1 -4.59 4.13 9.76
N ASN A 2 -3.30 4.43 9.89
CA ASN A 2 -2.88 5.74 10.38
C ASN A 2 -2.95 6.81 9.25
N GLU A 3 -2.91 8.09 9.64
CA GLU A 3 -3.02 9.20 8.69
C GLU A 3 -1.81 9.29 7.75
N GLU A 4 -0.63 8.90 8.23
CA GLU A 4 0.62 8.88 7.45
C GLU A 4 0.52 7.93 6.26
N THR A 5 0.03 6.71 6.45
CA THR A 5 -0.17 5.71 5.39
C THR A 5 -1.09 6.24 4.30
N LEU A 6 -2.20 6.88 4.69
CA LEU A 6 -3.14 7.48 3.75
C LEU A 6 -2.49 8.64 2.98
N ALA A 7 -1.72 9.48 3.65
CA ALA A 7 -0.98 10.57 3.02
C ALA A 7 0.09 10.05 2.03
N ILE A 8 0.79 8.97 2.37
CA ILE A 8 1.74 8.31 1.45
C ILE A 8 1.01 7.84 0.20
N ILE A 9 -0.11 7.11 0.34
CA ILE A 9 -0.90 6.62 -0.80
C ILE A 9 -1.42 7.77 -1.66
N ALA A 10 -1.92 8.85 -1.04
CA ALA A 10 -2.47 10.00 -1.75
C ALA A 10 -1.46 10.74 -2.64
N ARG A 11 -0.15 10.61 -2.39
CA ARG A 11 0.91 11.16 -3.26
C ARG A 11 1.01 10.48 -4.63
N TYR A 12 0.38 9.30 -4.79
CA TYR A 12 0.45 8.47 -5.99
C TYR A 12 -0.95 8.24 -6.60
N PRO A 13 -1.61 9.28 -7.13
CA PRO A 13 -3.01 9.19 -7.58
C PRO A 13 -3.19 8.39 -8.88
N ASN A 14 -2.12 8.21 -9.66
CA ASN A 14 -2.15 7.56 -10.96
C ASN A 14 -1.30 6.30 -10.95
N LEU A 15 -1.97 5.14 -11.02
CA LEU A 15 -1.34 3.83 -11.02
C LEU A 15 -1.26 3.25 -12.44
N LYS A 16 -0.27 2.38 -12.67
CA LYS A 16 -0.22 1.58 -13.90
C LYS A 16 -1.51 0.77 -14.07
N LYS A 17 -1.90 0.53 -15.32
CA LYS A 17 -3.11 -0.23 -15.65
C LYS A 17 -3.12 -1.60 -14.94
N GLY A 18 -4.26 -1.94 -14.33
CA GLY A 18 -4.45 -3.21 -13.61
C GLY A 18 -3.95 -3.20 -12.17
N ILE A 19 -3.25 -2.14 -11.73
CA ILE A 19 -2.78 -2.00 -10.35
C ILE A 19 -3.89 -1.45 -9.44
N VAL A 20 -4.04 -2.07 -8.27
CA VAL A 20 -4.90 -1.62 -7.18
C VAL A 20 -4.10 -1.56 -5.89
N VAL A 21 -4.20 -0.44 -5.17
CA VAL A 21 -3.66 -0.27 -3.81
C VAL A 21 -4.82 -0.35 -2.83
N ALA A 22 -4.79 -1.34 -1.94
CA ALA A 22 -5.85 -1.62 -0.97
C ALA A 22 -5.32 -1.47 0.46
N PRO A 23 -5.49 -0.29 1.08
CA PRO A 23 -5.33 -0.16 2.53
C PRO A 23 -6.48 -0.85 3.26
N ASP A 24 -6.16 -1.70 4.24
CA ASP A 24 -7.12 -2.52 4.97
C ASP A 24 -6.78 -2.61 6.46
N VAL A 25 -7.78 -2.78 7.33
CA VAL A 25 -7.61 -3.06 8.76
C VAL A 25 -8.17 -4.44 9.03
N VAL A 26 -7.28 -5.38 9.37
CA VAL A 26 -7.68 -6.77 9.62
C VAL A 26 -8.12 -6.99 11.07
N ALA A 27 -8.65 -8.19 11.34
CA ALA A 27 -8.98 -8.62 12.70
C ALA A 27 -7.82 -8.35 13.67
N HIS A 28 -8.17 -7.98 14.91
CA HIS A 28 -7.23 -7.55 15.95
C HIS A 28 -6.56 -6.19 15.70
N GLY A 29 -7.09 -5.36 14.79
CA GLY A 29 -6.74 -3.94 14.65
C GLY A 29 -5.42 -3.67 13.92
N SER A 30 -4.78 -4.71 13.39
CA SER A 30 -3.58 -4.54 12.57
C SER A 30 -3.95 -3.96 11.21
N ALA A 31 -3.35 -2.83 10.85
CA ALA A 31 -3.51 -2.23 9.52
C ALA A 31 -2.45 -2.76 8.56
N ARG A 32 -2.81 -2.89 7.29
CA ARG A 32 -1.93 -3.34 6.21
C ARG A 32 -2.25 -2.63 4.91
N VAL A 33 -1.30 -2.64 3.98
CA VAL A 33 -1.54 -2.25 2.59
C VAL A 33 -1.21 -3.43 1.69
N GLU A 34 -2.08 -3.69 0.72
CA GLU A 34 -1.85 -4.62 -0.38
C GLU A 34 -1.70 -3.85 -1.70
N ILE A 35 -0.77 -4.29 -2.54
CA ILE A 35 -0.67 -3.90 -3.95
C ILE A 35 -0.96 -5.12 -4.79
N ARG A 36 -1.97 -5.01 -5.65
CA ARG A 36 -2.44 -6.10 -6.51
C ARG A 36 -2.35 -5.71 -7.98
N GLN A 37 -2.01 -6.67 -8.83
CA GLN A 37 -2.06 -6.55 -10.28
C GLN A 37 -3.08 -7.54 -10.82
N ASP A 38 -4.13 -7.04 -11.48
CA ASP A 38 -5.18 -7.88 -12.09
C ASP A 38 -5.77 -8.90 -11.11
N GLY A 39 -5.93 -8.48 -9.84
CA GLY A 39 -6.44 -9.29 -8.73
C GLY A 39 -5.40 -10.15 -8.00
N LEU A 40 -4.20 -10.34 -8.57
CA LEU A 40 -3.11 -11.10 -7.95
C LEU A 40 -2.37 -10.24 -6.92
N LEU A 41 -2.02 -10.83 -5.77
CA LEU A 41 -1.25 -10.14 -4.75
C LEU A 41 0.22 -10.04 -5.16
N CYS A 42 0.73 -8.82 -5.36
CA CYS A 42 2.12 -8.55 -5.71
C CYS A 42 2.95 -8.18 -4.49
N TRP A 43 2.38 -7.36 -3.59
CA TRP A 43 3.06 -6.91 -2.38
C TRP A 43 2.06 -6.70 -1.24
N ARG A 44 2.51 -6.93 -0.01
CA ARG A 44 1.75 -6.66 1.21
C ARG A 44 2.71 -6.37 2.35
N MET A 45 2.34 -5.42 3.20
CA MET A 45 3.02 -5.20 4.48
C MET A 45 2.03 -4.66 5.53
N PHE A 46 2.29 -4.93 6.80
CA PHE A 46 1.54 -4.41 7.95
C PHE A 46 2.23 -3.15 8.51
N GLU A 47 1.42 -2.21 9.03
CA GLU A 47 1.94 -0.93 9.56
C GLU A 47 2.93 -1.08 10.72
N PHE A 48 2.84 -2.18 11.49
CA PHE A 48 3.75 -2.44 12.61
C PHE A 48 5.11 -2.98 12.17
N GLU A 49 5.26 -3.41 10.91
CA GLU A 49 6.51 -3.94 10.41
C GLU A 49 7.55 -2.83 10.25
N LYS A 50 8.81 -3.15 10.55
CA LYS A 50 9.90 -2.18 10.50
C LYS A 50 10.03 -1.59 9.09
N ASP A 51 10.25 -0.28 9.02
CA ASP A 51 10.45 0.48 7.78
C ASP A 51 9.23 0.42 6.82
N PHE A 52 8.03 0.17 7.34
CA PHE A 52 6.78 0.09 6.56
C PHE A 52 6.60 1.27 5.59
N ALA A 53 6.70 2.51 6.09
CA ALA A 53 6.50 3.72 5.27
C ALA A 53 7.49 3.80 4.09
N TYR A 54 8.75 3.42 4.33
CA TYR A 54 9.79 3.39 3.31
C TYR A 54 9.45 2.38 2.21
N TYR A 55 9.08 1.15 2.58
CA TYR A 55 8.74 0.13 1.59
C TYR A 55 7.42 0.43 0.87
N LEU A 56 6.43 0.98 1.56
CA LEU A 56 5.18 1.44 0.96
C LEU A 56 5.46 2.47 -0.14
N GLU A 57 6.18 3.55 0.19
CA GLU A 57 6.48 4.62 -0.76
C GLU A 57 7.33 4.12 -1.94
N ARG A 58 8.31 3.25 -1.68
CA ARG A 58 9.12 2.62 -2.73
C ARG A 58 8.27 1.80 -3.71
N ASN A 59 7.38 0.94 -3.21
CA ASN A 59 6.54 0.11 -4.07
C ASN A 59 5.51 0.96 -4.83
N LEU A 60 4.91 1.97 -4.18
CA LEU A 60 3.99 2.90 -4.85
C LEU A 60 4.68 3.64 -6.00
N LYS A 61 5.90 4.14 -5.79
CA LYS A 61 6.70 4.76 -6.85
C LYS A 61 6.96 3.82 -8.02
N GLU A 62 7.18 2.53 -7.76
CA GLU A 62 7.40 1.53 -8.80
C GLU A 62 6.15 1.23 -9.63
N VAL A 63 4.96 1.25 -9.01
CA VAL A 63 3.68 0.91 -9.68
C VAL A 63 2.89 2.13 -10.17
N SER A 64 3.40 3.34 -9.96
CA SER A 64 2.81 4.59 -10.44
C SER A 64 3.22 4.92 -11.87
N LEU A 65 2.46 5.81 -12.53
CA LEU A 65 2.75 6.37 -13.86
C LEU A 65 3.84 7.44 -13.82
#